data_AF-A0A820QWG0-F1
#
_entry.id   AF-A0A820QWG0-F1
#
_cell.length_a   1.000
_cell.length_b   1.000
_cell.length_c   1.000
_cell.angle_alpha   90.00
_cell.angle_beta   90.00
_cell.angle_gamma   90.00
#
_symmetry.space_group_name_H-M   'P 1'
#
loop_
_entity.id
_entity.type
_entity.pdbx_description
1 polymer ?
#
loop_
_entity_poly.entity_id
_entity_poly.type
_entity_poly.pdbx_seq_one_letter_code
_entity_poly.pdbx_strand_id
1 'polypeptide(L)'
;MFSTPKSLQRRTGPFGVKRLEYLKQLLNEYEHTSTNNENKLQLLANFANFSYDPINYIYLRQLNIIDLFLDCLQMHTDDDFVHYALAGLCNMSADKINNQLILEKNPTILICLIKYLFSNRF
;
A
#
# COMPACT_ATOMS: atom_id res chain seq x y z
N MET A 1 -15.75 4.39 -4.04
CA MET A 1 -16.86 3.45 -3.72
C MET A 1 -16.29 2.31 -2.90
N PHE A 2 -16.65 2.19 -1.63
CA PHE A 2 -16.12 1.12 -0.75
C PHE A 2 -16.83 -0.21 -1.02
N SER A 3 -16.09 -1.32 -0.98
CA SER A 3 -16.65 -2.65 -1.16
C SER A 3 -17.22 -3.16 0.17
N THR A 4 -18.37 -3.81 0.09
CA THR A 4 -18.94 -4.51 1.24
C THR A 4 -18.58 -6.00 1.18
N PRO A 5 -18.52 -6.71 2.32
CA PRO A 5 -18.30 -8.16 2.33
C PRO A 5 -19.28 -8.92 1.43
N LYS A 6 -20.55 -8.53 1.45
CA LYS A 6 -21.61 -9.11 0.59
C LYS A 6 -21.32 -8.89 -0.91
N SER A 7 -20.90 -7.68 -1.29
CA SER A 7 -20.55 -7.40 -2.69
C SER A 7 -19.32 -8.17 -3.18
N LEU A 8 -18.33 -8.36 -2.30
CA LEU A 8 -17.15 -9.15 -2.60
C LEU A 8 -17.51 -10.63 -2.75
N GLN A 9 -18.28 -11.19 -1.82
CA GLN A 9 -18.72 -12.59 -1.89
C GLN A 9 -19.50 -12.88 -3.17
N ARG A 10 -20.34 -11.94 -3.63
CA ARG A 10 -21.07 -12.05 -4.91
C ARG A 10 -20.14 -12.04 -6.13
N ARG A 11 -19.04 -11.27 -6.07
CA ARG A 11 -18.06 -11.15 -7.17
C ARG A 11 -16.99 -12.25 -7.13
N THR A 12 -16.83 -12.89 -5.99
CA THR A 12 -15.88 -13.97 -5.78
C THR A 12 -16.46 -15.24 -6.37
N GLY A 13 -15.82 -15.80 -7.40
CA GLY A 13 -16.26 -17.03 -8.04
C GLY A 13 -16.24 -18.24 -7.10
N PRO A 14 -16.77 -19.41 -7.54
CA PRO A 14 -16.88 -20.62 -6.72
C PRO A 14 -15.52 -21.14 -6.21
N PHE A 15 -14.42 -20.81 -6.89
CA PHE A 15 -13.04 -21.14 -6.49
C PHE A 15 -12.35 -20.03 -5.68
N GLY A 16 -13.15 -19.14 -5.07
CA GLY A 16 -12.74 -17.86 -4.51
C GLY A 16 -11.31 -17.76 -4.03
N VAL A 17 -10.49 -16.98 -4.72
CA VAL A 17 -9.15 -16.65 -4.22
C VAL A 17 -9.34 -15.90 -2.91
N LYS A 18 -8.83 -16.48 -1.81
CA LYS A 18 -8.87 -15.83 -0.50
C LYS A 18 -8.04 -14.55 -0.61
N ARG A 19 -8.63 -13.41 -0.25
CA ARG A 19 -8.00 -12.08 -0.43
C ARG A 19 -6.61 -11.98 0.18
N LEU A 20 -6.40 -12.59 1.34
CA LEU A 20 -5.08 -12.67 1.97
C LEU A 20 -4.07 -13.43 1.10
N GLU A 21 -4.46 -14.59 0.54
CA GLU A 21 -3.61 -15.38 -0.36
C GLU A 21 -3.23 -14.57 -1.60
N TYR A 22 -4.19 -13.89 -2.21
CA TYR A 22 -3.95 -13.03 -3.38
C TYR A 22 -2.95 -11.91 -3.06
N LEU A 23 -3.19 -11.16 -1.99
CA LEU A 23 -2.29 -10.07 -1.58
C LEU A 23 -0.90 -10.60 -1.23
N LYS A 24 -0.81 -11.79 -0.61
CA LYS A 24 0.45 -12.45 -0.30
C LYS A 24 1.21 -12.86 -1.58
N GLN A 25 0.51 -13.35 -2.60
CA GLN A 25 1.12 -13.67 -3.90
C GLN A 25 1.73 -12.42 -4.54
N LEU A 26 1.00 -11.29 -4.53
CA LEU A 26 1.52 -10.02 -5.05
C LEU A 26 2.74 -9.53 -4.27
N LEU A 27 2.74 -9.68 -2.94
CA LEU A 27 3.88 -9.28 -2.11
C LEU A 27 5.10 -10.15 -2.41
N ASN A 28 4.92 -11.47 -2.52
CA ASN A 28 6.00 -12.39 -2.89
C ASN A 28 6.57 -12.05 -4.27
N GLU A 29 5.72 -11.67 -5.23
CA GLU A 29 6.17 -11.24 -6.56
C GLU A 29 6.96 -9.93 -6.48
N TYR A 30 6.51 -8.97 -5.67
CA TYR A 30 7.23 -7.71 -5.45
C TYR A 30 8.62 -7.94 -4.85
N GLU A 31 8.74 -8.83 -3.87
CA GLU A 31 9.99 -9.14 -3.16
C GLU A 31 10.94 -10.04 -3.96
N HIS A 32 10.45 -10.70 -5.02
CA HIS A 32 11.26 -11.62 -5.80
C HIS A 32 12.41 -10.90 -6.51
N THR A 33 13.61 -11.50 -6.47
CA THR A 33 14.84 -10.87 -6.99
C THR A 33 14.84 -10.66 -8.49
N SER A 34 14.07 -11.46 -9.24
CA SER A 34 13.94 -11.33 -10.69
C SER A 34 12.90 -10.30 -11.14
N THR A 35 12.15 -9.69 -10.23
CA THR A 35 11.11 -8.72 -10.56
C THR A 35 11.78 -7.39 -10.90
N ASN A 36 11.55 -6.91 -12.12
CA ASN A 36 12.10 -5.64 -12.59
C ASN A 36 11.37 -4.45 -11.92
N ASN A 37 11.93 -3.25 -12.05
CA ASN A 37 11.37 -2.06 -11.39
C ASN A 37 9.99 -1.67 -11.93
N GLU A 38 9.71 -1.86 -13.23
CA GLU A 38 8.40 -1.56 -13.82
C GLU A 38 7.29 -2.42 -13.20
N ASN A 39 7.54 -3.72 -13.05
CA ASN A 39 6.61 -4.65 -12.40
C ASN A 39 6.47 -4.35 -10.91
N LYS A 40 7.58 -4.04 -10.21
CA LYS A 40 7.52 -3.60 -8.82
C LYS A 40 6.66 -2.36 -8.65
N LEU A 41 6.82 -1.38 -9.53
CA LEU A 41 6.03 -0.16 -9.53
C LEU A 41 4.54 -0.45 -9.76
N GLN A 42 4.21 -1.35 -10.69
CA GLN A 42 2.84 -1.77 -10.94
C GLN A 42 2.22 -2.48 -9.72
N LEU A 43 2.98 -3.36 -9.07
CA LEU A 43 2.55 -4.03 -7.84
C LEU A 43 2.36 -3.04 -6.68
N LEU A 44 3.26 -2.06 -6.54
CA LEU A 44 3.15 -1.00 -5.55
C LEU A 44 1.90 -0.13 -5.78
N ALA A 45 1.63 0.24 -7.04
CA ALA A 45 0.42 0.96 -7.43
C ALA A 45 -0.86 0.16 -7.11
N ASN A 46 -0.83 -1.16 -7.32
CA ASN A 46 -1.93 -2.04 -6.92
C ASN A 46 -2.15 -2.02 -5.40
N PHE A 47 -1.08 -2.10 -4.59
CA PHE A 47 -1.20 -1.99 -3.13
C PHE A 47 -1.73 -0.62 -2.69
N ALA A 48 -1.31 0.47 -3.33
CA ALA A 48 -1.82 1.81 -3.06
C ALA A 48 -3.34 1.90 -3.36
N ASN A 49 -3.78 1.33 -4.47
CA ASN A 49 -5.20 1.25 -4.84
C ASN A 49 -6.01 0.37 -3.88
N PHE A 50 -5.47 -0.78 -3.46
CA PHE A 50 -6.14 -1.65 -2.48
C PHE A 50 -6.25 -1.01 -1.11
N SER A 51 -5.30 -0.15 -0.76
CA SER A 51 -5.32 0.62 0.49
C SER A 51 -6.46 1.64 0.56
N TYR A 52 -7.14 1.94 -0.54
CA TYR A 52 -8.31 2.82 -0.51
C TYR A 52 -9.52 2.18 0.19
N ASP A 53 -9.65 0.86 0.18
CA ASP A 53 -10.83 0.16 0.70
C ASP A 53 -10.57 -0.43 2.11
N PRO A 54 -11.30 0.03 3.16
CA PRO A 54 -11.08 -0.43 4.52
C PRO A 54 -11.19 -1.94 4.73
N ILE A 55 -11.91 -2.63 3.86
CA ILE A 55 -12.03 -4.09 3.91
C ILE A 55 -10.69 -4.80 3.72
N ASN A 56 -9.68 -4.12 3.15
CA ASN A 56 -8.34 -4.65 2.95
C ASN A 56 -7.40 -4.41 4.13
N TYR A 57 -7.69 -3.45 5.01
CA TYR A 57 -6.73 -3.01 6.04
C TYR A 57 -6.23 -4.13 6.95
N ILE A 58 -7.10 -5.07 7.34
CA ILE A 58 -6.67 -6.19 8.17
C ILE A 58 -5.61 -7.06 7.47
N TYR A 59 -5.76 -7.30 6.17
CA TYR A 59 -4.82 -8.10 5.40
C TYR A 59 -3.55 -7.33 5.09
N LEU A 60 -3.65 -6.03 4.76
CA LEU A 60 -2.50 -5.18 4.49
C LEU A 60 -1.62 -5.02 5.74
N ARG A 61 -2.22 -4.93 6.94
CA ARG A 61 -1.46 -4.97 8.20
C ARG A 61 -0.82 -6.33 8.46
N GLN A 62 -1.53 -7.42 8.22
CA GLN A 62 -0.98 -8.77 8.36
C GLN A 62 0.24 -9.02 7.44
N LEU A 63 0.28 -8.35 6.29
CA LEU A 63 1.35 -8.44 5.31
C LEU A 63 2.39 -7.32 5.44
N ASN A 64 2.34 -6.49 6.49
CA ASN A 64 3.27 -5.38 6.73
C ASN A 64 3.40 -4.39 5.55
N ILE A 65 2.32 -4.14 4.81
CA ILE A 65 2.35 -3.24 3.63
C ILE A 65 2.67 -1.78 4.02
N ILE A 66 2.42 -1.39 5.26
CA ILE A 66 2.87 -0.09 5.77
C ILE A 66 4.40 0.02 5.75
N ASP A 67 5.11 -1.04 6.17
CA ASP A 67 6.58 -1.07 6.14
C ASP A 67 7.09 -1.00 4.71
N LEU A 68 6.48 -1.77 3.81
CA LEU A 68 6.79 -1.71 2.37
C LEU A 68 6.71 -0.27 1.83
N PHE A 69 5.65 0.47 2.14
CA PHE A 69 5.54 1.87 1.70
C PHE A 69 6.60 2.75 2.34
N LEU A 70 6.86 2.62 3.64
CA LEU A 70 7.87 3.42 4.34
C LEU A 70 9.29 3.15 3.80
N ASP A 71 9.60 1.89 3.50
CA ASP A 71 10.87 1.48 2.88
C ASP A 71 11.01 2.11 1.49
N CYS A 72 9.94 2.16 0.70
CA CYS A 72 9.97 2.80 -0.61
C CYS A 72 10.33 4.30 -0.51
N LEU A 73 9.83 5.00 0.51
CA LEU A 73 10.19 6.42 0.73
C LEU A 73 11.65 6.64 1.13
N GLN A 74 12.30 5.63 1.70
CA GLN A 74 13.69 5.72 2.15
C GLN A 74 14.66 5.26 1.07
N MET A 75 14.29 4.23 0.30
CA MET A 75 15.19 3.54 -0.62
C MET A 75 15.12 4.07 -2.05
N HIS A 76 14.01 4.68 -2.47
CA HIS A 76 13.83 5.15 -3.84
C HIS A 76 13.86 6.68 -3.94
N THR A 77 14.57 7.17 -4.96
CA THR A 77 14.52 8.57 -5.41
C THR A 77 13.70 8.75 -6.69
N ASP A 78 13.13 7.66 -7.21
CA ASP A 78 12.22 7.68 -8.35
C ASP A 78 10.86 8.24 -7.91
N ASP A 79 10.42 9.28 -8.59
CA ASP A 79 9.20 10.02 -8.23
C ASP A 79 7.95 9.14 -8.23
N ASP A 80 7.88 8.10 -9.08
CA ASP A 80 6.71 7.23 -9.17
C ASP A 80 6.65 6.25 -7.98
N PHE A 81 7.80 5.69 -7.57
CA PHE A 81 7.85 4.84 -6.37
C PHE A 81 7.44 5.62 -5.12
N VAL A 82 7.98 6.83 -4.99
CA VAL A 82 7.63 7.74 -3.88
C VAL A 82 6.14 8.11 -3.97
N HIS A 83 5.62 8.42 -5.16
CA HIS A 83 4.23 8.76 -5.38
C HIS A 83 3.28 7.66 -4.88
N TYR A 84 3.45 6.43 -5.35
CA TYR A 84 2.55 5.33 -4.98
C TYR A 84 2.70 4.94 -3.51
N ALA A 85 3.90 5.02 -2.94
CA ALA A 85 4.10 4.78 -1.52
C ALA A 85 3.35 5.81 -0.65
N LEU A 86 3.45 7.09 -0.99
CA LEU A 86 2.71 8.15 -0.29
C LEU A 86 1.20 8.02 -0.49
N ALA A 87 0.75 7.72 -1.71
CA ALA A 87 -0.67 7.49 -1.98
C ALA A 87 -1.22 6.33 -1.14
N GLY A 88 -0.46 5.24 -1.02
CA GLY A 88 -0.80 4.10 -0.16
C GLY A 88 -0.91 4.48 1.31
N LEU A 89 0.09 5.16 1.86
CA LEU A 89 0.07 5.64 3.25
C LEU A 89 -1.09 6.60 3.54
N CYS A 90 -1.37 7.53 2.62
CA CYS A 90 -2.51 8.44 2.71
C CYS A 90 -3.86 7.70 2.66
N ASN A 91 -3.97 6.66 1.83
CA ASN A 91 -5.18 5.85 1.78
C ASN A 91 -5.36 5.02 3.06
N MET A 92 -4.27 4.54 3.66
CA MET A 92 -4.31 3.78 4.92
C MET A 92 -4.57 4.67 6.14
N SER A 93 -4.17 5.95 6.10
CA SER A 93 -4.31 6.90 7.22
C SER A 93 -5.76 7.31 7.53
N ALA A 94 -6.73 6.88 6.73
CA ALA A 94 -8.15 7.01 7.08
C ALA A 94 -8.55 6.17 8.31
N ASP A 95 -7.77 5.14 8.67
CA ASP A 95 -7.98 4.28 9.84
C ASP A 95 -7.08 4.65 11.02
N LYS A 96 -7.65 4.67 12.22
CA LYS A 96 -6.93 5.06 13.45
C LYS A 96 -5.78 4.13 13.79
N ILE A 97 -5.96 2.81 13.58
CA ILE A 97 -4.92 1.81 13.86
C ILE A 97 -3.76 2.01 12.90
N ASN A 98 -4.05 2.19 11.60
CA ASN A 98 -3.02 2.46 10.61
C ASN A 98 -2.27 3.77 10.91
N ASN A 99 -2.96 4.84 11.30
CA ASN A 99 -2.31 6.09 11.71
C ASN A 99 -1.31 5.89 12.83
N GLN A 100 -1.72 5.17 13.88
CA GLN A 100 -0.85 4.88 15.01
C GLN A 100 0.38 4.09 14.56
N LEU A 101 0.19 3.02 13.75
CA LEU A 101 1.30 2.21 13.23
C LEU A 101 2.26 3.03 12.36
N ILE A 102 1.74 3.89 11.48
CA ILE A 102 2.54 4.77 10.63
C ILE A 102 3.39 5.73 11.48
N LEU A 103 2.80 6.35 12.50
CA LEU A 103 3.49 7.29 13.38
C LEU A 103 4.50 6.61 14.30
N GLU A 104 4.20 5.41 14.80
CA GLU A 104 5.13 4.62 15.62
C GLU A 104 6.36 4.20 14.82
N LYS A 105 6.18 3.80 13.55
CA LYS A 105 7.27 3.38 12.66
C LYS A 105 8.07 4.55 12.12
N ASN A 106 7.43 5.68 11.84
CA ASN A 106 8.10 6.87 11.34
C ASN A 106 7.46 8.16 11.91
N PRO A 107 7.89 8.62 13.10
CA PRO A 107 7.34 9.82 13.73
C PRO A 107 7.52 11.10 12.90
N THR A 108 8.52 11.14 12.01
CA THR A 108 8.83 12.29 11.15
C THR A 108 8.15 12.20 9.79
N ILE A 109 7.30 11.19 9.56
CA ILE A 109 6.63 10.97 8.26
C ILE A 109 5.83 12.18 7.77
N LEU A 110 5.25 12.97 8.68
CA LEU A 110 4.55 14.21 8.33
C LEU A 110 5.49 15.24 7.68
N ILE A 111 6.75 15.31 8.13
CA ILE A 111 7.77 16.17 7.52
C ILE A 111 8.11 15.66 6.12
N CYS A 112 8.22 14.34 5.93
CA CYS A 112 8.46 13.74 4.61
C CYS A 112 7.29 14.00 3.65
N LEU A 113 6.04 13.83 4.11
CA LEU A 113 4.82 14.13 3.37
C LEU A 113 4.76 15.60 2.93
N ILE A 114 5.02 16.53 3.86
CA ILE A 114 5.07 17.97 3.58
C ILE A 114 6.16 18.27 2.56
N LYS A 115 7.39 17.77 2.77
CA LYS A 115 8.49 17.98 1.82
C LYS A 115 8.10 17.55 0.42
N TYR A 116 7.58 16.34 0.23
CA TYR A 116 7.18 15.84 -1.10
C TYR A 116 6.08 16.69 -1.75
N LEU A 117 5.04 17.07 -1.00
CA LEU A 117 3.95 17.91 -1.52
C LEU A 117 4.44 19.29 -1.99
N PHE A 118 5.49 19.82 -1.36
CA PHE A 118 6.05 21.14 -1.68
C PHE A 118 7.30 21.08 -2.57
N SER A 119 7.98 19.95 -2.71
CA SER A 119 9.14 19.79 -3.60
C SER A 119 8.73 19.54 -5.06
N ASN A 120 7.51 19.04 -5.31
CA ASN A 120 6.94 18.87 -6.66
C ASN A 120 6.06 20.05 -7.11
N ARG A 121 6.14 21.18 -6.40
CA ARG A 121 5.53 22.44 -6.81
C ARG A 121 6.50 23.57 -6.53
N PHE A 122 7.41 23.82 -7.47
CA PHE A 122 7.88 25.11 -8.02
C PHE A 122 9.03 24.84 -8.99
#